data_AF-A0AAV5VJ13-F1
#
_entry.id   AF-A0AAV5VJ13-F1
#
_cell.length_a   1.000
_cell.length_b   1.000
_cell.length_c   1.000
_cell.angle_alpha   90.00
_cell.angle_beta   90.00
_cell.angle_gamma   90.00
#
_symmetry.space_group_name_H-M   'P 1'
#
loop_
_entity.id
_entity.type
_entity.pdbx_description
1 polymer ?
#
loop_
_entity_poly.entity_id
_entity_poly.type
_entity_poly.pdbx_seq_one_letter_code
_entity_poly.pdbx_strand_id
1 'polypeptide(L)'
;MDDRTRGAFEDFDHSSFPDTVFLRMRKRSFVLSGSYLALQSPFFHNLFYGASKEESRSYQLDVDPATFEDLIDTIYPCYKRSNCCSDCSSSFSDRLILALQLKMRCAVKRLLREKTNPDEAFVILRECNAWDQYKDVFDAEDERRGEEIAKAVRVKRDYSDSMHPLTVTDDFPDLTRVNIGVASFVVSASMLSLHSSILRSLLFVDDNLIQGVSLNIDPSSFITFVKVTSGSLPDFSTVFLDDLVSMGATNLRKYCISLLKSTVKRSIDRVSSIISLIRHHHNQGELNIHKFFELARGAPFNAILNECSFIPSDLLSSIRSKISECSIPLRIEVCDQSNCSLHLILKRGGLEQADQIKAAIQSHLGIDRDLIRILINGNRVADGVCLVDQGIESGSVIEIYQEQGGCYRL
;
A
#
# COMPACT_ATOMS: atom_id res chain seq x y z
N MET A 1 -36.47 -10.25 -15.98
CA MET A 1 -36.26 -9.52 -14.72
C MET A 1 -35.30 -10.34 -13.87
N ASP A 2 -34.38 -9.66 -13.21
CA ASP A 2 -33.13 -10.13 -12.58
C ASP A 2 -32.01 -10.60 -13.51
N ASP A 3 -31.36 -9.62 -14.13
CA ASP A 3 -29.94 -9.71 -14.48
C ASP A 3 -29.26 -8.44 -13.94
N ARG A 4 -29.15 -8.34 -12.61
CA ARG A 4 -28.43 -7.24 -11.96
C ARG A 4 -26.95 -7.48 -12.16
N THR A 5 -26.39 -6.73 -13.10
CA THR A 5 -25.00 -6.72 -13.49
C THR A 5 -24.11 -6.36 -12.30
N ARG A 6 -23.16 -7.24 -12.00
CA ARG A 6 -21.98 -6.89 -11.20
C ARG A 6 -21.24 -5.73 -11.87
N GLY A 7 -20.71 -4.83 -11.05
CA GLY A 7 -20.50 -3.40 -11.35
C GLY A 7 -21.33 -2.52 -10.42
N ALA A 8 -22.45 -3.04 -9.92
CA ALA A 8 -23.03 -2.64 -8.64
C ALA A 8 -22.21 -3.26 -7.50
N PHE A 9 -21.10 -2.64 -7.12
CA PHE A 9 -20.74 -2.75 -5.70
C PHE A 9 -21.99 -2.23 -4.96
N GLU A 10 -22.54 -2.97 -3.98
CA GLU A 10 -23.83 -2.61 -3.38
C GLU A 10 -23.87 -1.18 -2.83
N ASP A 11 -22.70 -0.60 -2.53
CA ASP A 11 -22.52 0.79 -2.08
C ASP A 11 -22.35 1.84 -3.20
N PHE A 12 -22.19 1.44 -4.48
CA PHE A 12 -21.89 2.31 -5.61
C PHE A 12 -22.90 2.18 -6.75
N ASP A 13 -24.10 2.70 -6.51
CA ASP A 13 -25.06 2.97 -7.56
C ASP A 13 -24.68 4.22 -8.37
N HIS A 14 -24.33 4.01 -9.64
CA HIS A 14 -24.01 5.08 -10.59
C HIS A 14 -25.24 5.74 -11.19
N SER A 15 -26.42 5.12 -11.09
CA SER A 15 -27.62 5.58 -11.78
C SER A 15 -28.11 6.95 -11.31
N SER A 16 -27.70 7.39 -10.12
CA SER A 16 -28.03 8.69 -9.57
C SER A 16 -27.13 9.82 -10.09
N PHE A 17 -26.09 9.54 -10.88
CA PHE A 17 -25.22 10.60 -11.40
C PHE A 17 -25.82 11.24 -12.66
N PRO A 18 -25.76 12.58 -12.80
CA PRO A 18 -26.35 13.30 -13.93
C PRO A 18 -25.68 12.97 -15.27
N ASP A 19 -24.44 12.49 -15.23
CA ASP A 19 -23.59 12.11 -16.37
C ASP A 19 -23.57 10.59 -16.61
N THR A 20 -24.61 9.87 -16.16
CA THR A 20 -24.71 8.42 -16.36
C THR A 20 -24.62 8.05 -17.84
N VAL A 21 -23.79 7.04 -18.15
CA VAL A 21 -23.61 6.43 -19.47
C VAL A 21 -23.90 4.93 -19.41
N PHE A 22 -24.37 4.38 -20.53
CA PHE A 22 -24.61 2.95 -20.70
C PHE A 22 -23.53 2.37 -21.63
N LEU A 23 -22.72 1.44 -21.12
CA LEU A 23 -21.74 0.71 -21.94
C LEU A 23 -22.23 -0.70 -22.19
N ARG A 24 -22.49 -1.04 -23.46
CA ARG A 24 -22.86 -2.40 -23.87
C ARG A 24 -21.63 -3.15 -24.36
N MET A 25 -21.37 -4.30 -23.75
CA MET A 25 -20.25 -5.19 -24.09
C MET A 25 -20.80 -6.57 -24.36
N ARG A 26 -20.89 -6.93 -25.64
CA ARG A 26 -21.57 -8.13 -26.11
C ARG A 26 -23.00 -8.21 -25.55
N LYS A 27 -23.27 -9.11 -24.61
CA LYS A 27 -24.59 -9.33 -23.99
C LYS A 27 -24.76 -8.66 -22.63
N ARG A 28 -23.74 -7.99 -22.08
CA ARG A 28 -23.81 -7.30 -20.79
C ARG A 28 -23.86 -5.79 -20.98
N SER A 29 -24.48 -5.09 -20.02
CA SER A 29 -24.57 -3.63 -20.01
C SER A 29 -24.12 -3.10 -18.64
N PHE A 30 -23.27 -2.08 -18.67
CA PHE A 30 -22.73 -1.41 -17.49
C PHE A 30 -23.31 0.00 -17.42
N VAL A 31 -23.72 0.41 -16.22
CA VAL A 31 -24.21 1.76 -15.92
C VAL A 31 -23.15 2.46 -15.10
N LEU A 32 -22.54 3.52 -15.64
CA LEU A 32 -21.35 4.16 -15.07
C LEU A 32 -21.48 5.69 -15.12
N SER A 33 -20.71 6.40 -14.31
CA SER A 33 -20.51 7.85 -14.50
C SER A 33 -19.53 8.08 -15.65
N GLY A 34 -19.96 8.81 -16.68
CA GLY A 34 -19.14 9.17 -17.82
C GLY A 34 -17.93 10.01 -17.42
N SER A 35 -18.13 11.00 -16.53
CA SER A 35 -17.08 11.89 -16.03
C SER A 35 -16.03 11.13 -15.25
N TYR A 36 -16.45 10.24 -14.34
CA TYR A 36 -15.51 9.43 -13.57
C TYR A 36 -14.64 8.59 -14.50
N LEU A 37 -15.24 7.89 -15.46
CA LEU A 37 -14.50 7.01 -16.35
C LEU A 37 -13.61 7.80 -17.32
N ALA A 38 -14.09 8.96 -17.81
CA ALA A 38 -13.31 9.88 -18.62
C ALA A 38 -12.07 10.39 -17.89
N LEU A 39 -12.16 10.72 -16.59
CA LEU A 39 -10.97 11.13 -15.81
C LEU A 39 -9.91 10.05 -15.70
N GLN A 40 -10.32 8.78 -15.73
CA GLN A 40 -9.42 7.64 -15.64
C GLN A 40 -8.83 7.26 -17.01
N SER A 41 -9.37 7.77 -18.12
CA SER A 41 -9.08 7.31 -19.47
C SER A 41 -9.33 8.38 -20.55
N PRO A 42 -8.27 8.80 -21.26
CA PRO A 42 -8.42 9.62 -22.47
C PRO A 42 -9.30 8.97 -23.55
N PHE A 43 -9.33 7.64 -23.62
CA PHE A 43 -10.22 6.91 -24.54
C PHE A 43 -11.69 7.20 -24.22
N PHE A 44 -12.09 7.05 -22.95
CA PHE A 44 -13.46 7.30 -22.53
C PHE A 44 -13.84 8.78 -22.56
N HIS A 45 -12.90 9.68 -22.26
CA HIS A 45 -13.13 11.11 -22.44
C HIS A 45 -13.46 11.45 -23.90
N ASN A 46 -12.68 10.94 -24.86
CA ASN A 46 -12.94 11.18 -26.27
C ASN A 46 -14.25 10.53 -26.73
N LEU A 47 -14.57 9.35 -26.20
CA LEU A 47 -15.81 8.64 -26.51
C LEU A 47 -17.06 9.40 -26.04
N PHE A 48 -17.02 9.98 -24.83
CA PHE A 48 -18.20 10.62 -24.21
C PHE A 48 -18.30 12.12 -24.47
N TYR A 49 -17.16 12.80 -24.53
CA TYR A 49 -17.06 14.26 -24.57
C TYR A 49 -16.29 14.79 -25.79
N GLY A 50 -15.72 13.91 -26.60
CA GLY A 50 -15.03 14.31 -27.83
C GLY A 50 -15.96 14.81 -28.92
N ALA A 51 -15.36 15.29 -30.02
CA ALA A 51 -16.11 15.81 -31.18
C ALA A 51 -17.07 14.79 -31.81
N SER A 52 -16.82 13.50 -31.60
CA SER A 52 -17.61 12.37 -32.10
C SER A 52 -18.60 11.81 -31.08
N LYS A 53 -18.99 12.57 -30.04
CA LYS A 53 -19.90 12.07 -29.02
C LYS A 53 -21.26 11.70 -29.60
N GLU A 54 -21.76 10.52 -29.24
CA GLU A 54 -23.13 10.12 -29.54
C GLU A 54 -24.13 10.81 -28.59
N GLU A 55 -25.29 11.20 -29.12
CA GLU A 55 -26.36 11.80 -28.32
C GLU A 55 -27.03 10.80 -27.36
N SER A 56 -26.98 9.51 -27.69
CA SER A 56 -27.73 8.43 -27.03
C SER A 56 -27.22 8.08 -25.63
N ARG A 57 -26.05 8.57 -25.21
CA ARG A 57 -25.29 8.17 -24.01
C ARG A 57 -25.12 6.64 -23.85
N SER A 58 -25.31 5.88 -24.93
CA SER A 58 -25.28 4.43 -24.96
C SER A 58 -24.25 3.97 -25.97
N TYR A 59 -23.12 3.45 -25.50
CA TYR A 59 -21.98 3.09 -26.35
C TYR A 59 -21.77 1.58 -26.37
N GLN A 60 -21.32 1.06 -27.50
CA GLN A 60 -21.00 -0.37 -27.65
C GLN A 60 -19.49 -0.57 -27.78
N LEU A 61 -18.92 -1.46 -26.96
CA LEU A 61 -17.52 -1.86 -27.04
C LEU A 61 -17.41 -3.36 -27.33
N ASP A 62 -16.51 -3.73 -28.24
CA ASP A 62 -16.17 -5.14 -28.50
C ASP A 62 -15.01 -5.58 -27.60
N VAL A 63 -15.30 -5.72 -26.31
CA VAL A 63 -14.37 -6.19 -25.29
C VAL A 63 -15.02 -7.32 -24.50
N ASP A 64 -14.20 -8.17 -23.89
CA ASP A 64 -14.73 -9.17 -22.98
C ASP A 64 -15.34 -8.50 -21.74
N PRO A 65 -16.64 -8.72 -21.45
CA PRO A 65 -17.29 -7.99 -20.38
C PRO A 65 -16.77 -8.36 -19.00
N ALA A 66 -16.27 -9.59 -18.80
CA ALA A 66 -15.73 -9.99 -17.50
C ALA A 66 -14.35 -9.35 -17.25
N THR A 67 -13.49 -9.30 -18.27
CA THR A 67 -12.21 -8.57 -18.18
C THR A 67 -12.44 -7.08 -17.93
N PHE A 68 -13.44 -6.46 -18.57
CA PHE A 68 -13.78 -5.07 -18.33
C PHE A 68 -14.30 -4.83 -16.91
N GLU A 69 -15.17 -5.70 -16.42
CA GLU A 69 -15.68 -5.65 -15.04
C GLU A 69 -14.54 -5.70 -14.02
N ASP A 70 -13.62 -6.66 -14.14
CA ASP A 70 -12.44 -6.77 -13.28
C ASP A 70 -11.51 -5.53 -13.37
N LEU A 71 -11.41 -4.94 -14.55
CA LEU A 71 -10.63 -3.73 -14.79
C LEU A 71 -11.25 -2.50 -14.12
N ILE A 72 -12.57 -2.39 -14.15
CA ILE A 72 -13.31 -1.31 -13.52
C ILE A 72 -13.24 -1.41 -11.99
N ASP A 73 -13.35 -2.63 -11.44
CA ASP A 73 -13.10 -2.89 -10.01
C ASP A 73 -11.69 -2.46 -9.58
N THR A 74 -10.73 -2.45 -10.52
CA THR A 74 -9.37 -1.99 -10.25
C THR A 74 -9.29 -0.49 -9.98
N ILE A 75 -10.14 0.35 -10.56
CA ILE A 75 -10.11 1.82 -10.37
C ILE A 75 -11.01 2.28 -9.23
N TYR A 76 -12.06 1.51 -8.89
CA TYR A 76 -12.98 1.88 -7.83
C TYR A 76 -12.33 1.89 -6.42
N PRO A 77 -12.91 2.66 -5.47
CA PRO A 77 -12.41 2.81 -4.09
C PRO A 77 -12.34 1.51 -3.30
N CYS A 78 -12.98 0.45 -3.79
CA CYS A 78 -13.07 -0.85 -3.14
C CYS A 78 -12.21 -1.88 -3.84
N TYR A 79 -10.94 -1.53 -4.09
CA TYR A 79 -9.99 -2.47 -4.63
C TYR A 79 -9.91 -3.72 -3.74
N LYS A 80 -10.70 -4.73 -4.09
CA LYS A 80 -10.47 -6.09 -3.67
C LYS A 80 -9.19 -6.47 -4.36
N ARG A 81 -8.12 -6.66 -3.58
CA ARG A 81 -6.88 -7.24 -4.11
C ARG A 81 -7.30 -8.42 -4.97
N SER A 82 -6.95 -8.38 -6.24
CA SER A 82 -7.28 -9.46 -7.15
C SER A 82 -6.26 -10.59 -6.96
N ASN A 83 -6.11 -11.04 -5.71
CA ASN A 83 -5.54 -12.36 -5.42
C ASN A 83 -6.57 -13.34 -5.95
N CYS A 84 -6.47 -13.66 -7.24
CA CYS A 84 -7.48 -14.35 -7.98
C CYS A 84 -8.05 -15.51 -7.16
N CYS A 85 -9.34 -15.44 -6.85
CA CYS A 85 -10.08 -16.64 -6.50
C CYS A 85 -9.98 -17.61 -7.69
N SER A 86 -10.20 -18.89 -7.44
CA SER A 86 -10.32 -19.94 -8.48
C SER A 86 -11.32 -19.62 -9.59
N ASP A 87 -12.10 -18.55 -9.43
CA ASP A 87 -13.25 -18.17 -10.24
C ASP A 87 -13.03 -16.86 -11.02
N CYS A 88 -11.84 -16.26 -10.98
CA CYS A 88 -11.53 -15.11 -11.84
C CYS A 88 -11.49 -15.56 -13.30
N SER A 89 -12.43 -15.05 -14.11
CA SER A 89 -12.54 -15.43 -15.52
C SER A 89 -11.51 -14.77 -16.43
N SER A 90 -10.83 -13.69 -15.98
CA SER A 90 -9.84 -12.97 -16.79
C SER A 90 -8.41 -13.09 -16.23
N SER A 91 -7.43 -13.26 -17.13
CA SER A 91 -6.03 -13.36 -16.73
C SER A 91 -5.44 -11.98 -16.37
N PHE A 92 -4.29 -11.96 -15.68
CA PHE A 92 -3.52 -10.71 -15.49
C PHE A 92 -3.17 -10.07 -16.84
N SER A 93 -2.73 -10.91 -17.80
CA SER A 93 -2.46 -10.51 -19.18
C SER A 93 -3.63 -9.77 -19.83
N ASP A 94 -4.83 -10.36 -19.81
CA ASP A 94 -6.01 -9.78 -20.46
C ASP A 94 -6.38 -8.43 -19.85
N ARG A 95 -6.34 -8.33 -18.52
CA ARG A 95 -6.64 -7.08 -17.81
C ARG A 95 -5.63 -5.99 -18.11
N LEU A 96 -4.33 -6.31 -18.13
CA LEU A 96 -3.27 -5.35 -18.41
C LEU A 96 -3.34 -4.87 -19.87
N ILE A 97 -3.56 -5.77 -20.83
CA ILE A 97 -3.73 -5.42 -22.24
C ILE A 97 -4.96 -4.53 -22.43
N LEU A 98 -6.09 -4.88 -21.83
CA LEU A 98 -7.32 -4.08 -21.92
C LEU A 98 -7.14 -2.70 -21.28
N ALA A 99 -6.46 -2.61 -20.13
CA ALA A 99 -6.14 -1.35 -19.47
C ALA A 99 -5.31 -0.43 -20.37
N LEU A 100 -4.31 -0.97 -21.06
CA LEU A 100 -3.48 -0.22 -22.02
C LEU A 100 -4.30 0.20 -23.24
N GLN A 101 -5.10 -0.69 -23.81
CA GLN A 101 -5.98 -0.41 -24.94
C GLN A 101 -6.98 0.72 -24.63
N LEU A 102 -7.60 0.67 -23.45
CA LEU A 102 -8.55 1.68 -22.98
C LEU A 102 -7.85 2.88 -22.34
N LYS A 103 -6.53 2.99 -22.43
CA LYS A 103 -5.73 4.10 -21.90
C LYS A 103 -5.97 4.40 -20.42
N MET A 104 -6.22 3.37 -19.61
CA MET A 104 -6.57 3.48 -18.19
C MET A 104 -5.34 3.48 -17.28
N ARG A 105 -4.61 4.61 -17.24
CA ARG A 105 -3.32 4.73 -16.52
C ARG A 105 -3.35 4.21 -15.09
N CYS A 106 -4.39 4.58 -14.34
CA CYS A 106 -4.55 4.21 -12.94
C CYS A 106 -4.69 2.70 -12.76
N ALA A 107 -5.45 2.07 -13.65
CA ALA A 107 -5.62 0.63 -13.64
C ALA A 107 -4.31 -0.09 -13.97
N VAL A 108 -3.58 0.38 -15.00
CA VAL A 108 -2.25 -0.16 -15.34
C VAL A 108 -1.31 -0.08 -14.14
N LYS A 109 -1.16 1.09 -13.51
CA LYS A 109 -0.28 1.26 -12.34
C LYS A 109 -0.70 0.37 -11.17
N ARG A 110 -1.99 0.16 -10.95
CA ARG A 110 -2.48 -0.73 -9.87
C ARG A 110 -2.18 -2.21 -10.18
N LEU A 111 -2.48 -2.67 -11.40
CA LEU A 111 -2.19 -4.04 -11.84
C LEU A 111 -0.69 -4.36 -11.72
N LEU A 112 0.20 -3.47 -12.20
CA LEU A 112 1.64 -3.68 -12.13
C LEU A 112 2.18 -3.79 -10.70
N ARG A 113 1.55 -3.12 -9.73
CA ARG A 113 1.99 -3.13 -8.32
C ARG A 113 1.59 -4.37 -7.54
N GLU A 114 0.56 -5.09 -7.96
CA GLU A 114 0.19 -6.36 -7.32
C GLU A 114 1.29 -7.43 -7.51
N LYS A 115 2.21 -7.23 -8.48
CA LYS A 115 3.44 -8.01 -8.69
C LYS A 115 3.24 -9.54 -8.62
N THR A 116 2.16 -10.08 -9.20
CA THR A 116 2.01 -11.55 -9.27
C THR A 116 3.02 -12.20 -10.22
N ASN A 117 3.45 -11.50 -11.28
CA ASN A 117 4.47 -11.96 -12.21
C ASN A 117 5.13 -10.77 -12.97
N PRO A 118 6.29 -10.26 -12.53
CA PRO A 118 6.93 -9.09 -13.17
C PRO A 118 7.38 -9.38 -14.62
N ASP A 119 7.81 -10.60 -14.94
CA ASP A 119 8.25 -10.95 -16.30
C ASP A 119 7.11 -10.86 -17.32
N GLU A 120 5.94 -11.39 -16.96
CA GLU A 120 4.75 -11.30 -17.80
C GLU A 120 4.37 -9.84 -18.06
N ALA A 121 4.45 -8.99 -17.03
CA ALA A 121 4.21 -7.55 -17.17
C ALA A 121 5.21 -6.89 -18.12
N PHE A 122 6.50 -7.23 -18.04
CA PHE A 122 7.54 -6.70 -18.93
C PHE A 122 7.27 -7.06 -20.40
N VAL A 123 6.92 -8.32 -20.65
CA VAL A 123 6.57 -8.79 -21.99
C VAL A 123 5.38 -8.00 -22.53
N ILE A 124 4.29 -7.88 -21.76
CA ILE A 124 3.08 -7.17 -22.21
C ILE A 124 3.36 -5.69 -22.48
N LEU A 125 4.03 -4.98 -21.56
CA LEU A 125 4.35 -3.57 -21.73
C LEU A 125 5.19 -3.32 -22.97
N ARG A 126 6.08 -4.25 -23.33
CA ARG A 126 6.91 -4.15 -24.53
C ARG A 126 6.16 -4.52 -25.81
N GLU A 127 5.38 -5.58 -25.79
CA GLU A 127 4.47 -5.91 -26.90
C GLU A 127 3.50 -4.76 -27.22
N CYS A 128 3.17 -3.94 -26.22
CA CYS A 128 2.26 -2.82 -26.32
C CYS A 128 2.93 -1.43 -26.49
N ASN A 129 4.27 -1.38 -26.62
CA ASN A 129 5.04 -0.14 -26.70
C ASN A 129 4.80 0.86 -25.54
N ALA A 130 4.53 0.34 -24.34
CA ALA A 130 4.15 1.12 -23.16
C ALA A 130 5.22 1.14 -22.05
N TRP A 131 6.33 0.42 -22.21
CA TRP A 131 7.36 0.29 -21.17
C TRP A 131 7.86 1.63 -20.62
N ASP A 132 8.25 2.55 -21.50
CA ASP A 132 8.86 3.81 -21.07
C ASP A 132 7.91 4.68 -20.24
N GLN A 133 6.59 4.47 -20.38
CA GLN A 133 5.58 5.18 -19.60
C GLN A 133 5.37 4.63 -18.18
N TYR A 134 5.73 3.38 -17.94
CA TYR A 134 5.41 2.66 -16.69
C TYR A 134 6.63 2.03 -16.02
N LYS A 135 7.84 2.18 -16.57
CA LYS A 135 9.06 1.68 -15.96
C LYS A 135 9.32 2.24 -14.56
N ASP A 136 8.82 3.45 -14.28
CA ASP A 136 8.85 4.12 -12.96
C ASP A 136 8.07 3.39 -11.86
N VAL A 137 7.19 2.44 -12.23
CA VAL A 137 6.42 1.64 -11.27
C VAL A 137 7.28 0.52 -10.66
N PHE A 138 8.36 0.15 -11.34
CA PHE A 138 9.27 -0.92 -10.93
C PHE A 138 10.42 -0.36 -10.08
N ASP A 139 11.01 -1.19 -9.23
CA ASP A 139 12.24 -0.83 -8.54
C ASP A 139 13.45 -0.94 -9.48
N ALA A 140 14.60 -0.42 -9.06
CA ALA A 140 15.80 -0.37 -9.91
C ALA A 140 16.35 -1.75 -10.31
N GLU A 141 15.98 -2.82 -9.59
CA GLU A 141 16.34 -4.18 -9.96
C GLU A 141 15.40 -4.73 -11.02
N ASP A 142 14.10 -4.60 -10.79
CA ASP A 142 13.05 -4.95 -11.75
C ASP A 142 13.18 -4.15 -13.06
N GLU A 143 13.53 -2.86 -13.01
CA GLU A 143 13.73 -2.03 -14.20
C GLU A 143 14.86 -2.57 -15.08
N ARG A 144 16.02 -2.91 -14.49
CA ARG A 144 17.15 -3.50 -15.23
C ARG A 144 16.77 -4.82 -15.88
N ARG A 145 16.06 -5.69 -15.16
CA ARG A 145 15.54 -6.96 -15.69
C ARG A 145 14.56 -6.74 -16.84
N GLY A 146 13.66 -5.77 -16.69
CA GLY A 146 12.71 -5.38 -17.72
C GLY A 146 13.39 -4.83 -18.98
N GLU A 147 14.48 -4.09 -18.85
CA GLU A 147 15.30 -3.63 -19.99
C GLU A 147 15.99 -4.76 -20.75
N GLU A 148 16.34 -5.87 -20.09
CA GLU A 148 16.91 -7.04 -20.74
C GLU A 148 15.84 -7.80 -21.54
N ILE A 149 14.69 -8.08 -20.92
CA ILE A 149 13.55 -8.73 -21.58
C ILE A 149 13.06 -7.89 -22.76
N ALA A 150 13.03 -6.56 -22.57
CA ALA A 150 12.66 -5.61 -23.60
C ALA A 150 13.46 -5.72 -24.90
N LYS A 151 14.76 -6.02 -24.82
CA LYS A 151 15.62 -6.15 -26.00
C LYS A 151 15.27 -7.40 -26.81
N ALA A 152 14.65 -8.40 -26.19
CA ALA A 152 14.31 -9.67 -26.82
C ALA A 152 12.87 -9.72 -27.40
N VAL A 153 11.98 -8.81 -26.97
CA VAL A 153 10.56 -8.82 -27.34
C VAL A 153 10.27 -7.80 -28.45
N ARG A 154 9.54 -8.22 -29.48
CA ARG A 154 9.08 -7.33 -30.56
C ARG A 154 7.79 -6.62 -30.18
N VAL A 155 7.71 -5.33 -30.54
CA VAL A 155 6.47 -4.54 -30.44
C VAL A 155 5.41 -5.14 -31.37
N LYS A 156 4.19 -5.36 -30.86
CA LYS A 156 3.04 -5.88 -31.60
C LYS A 156 1.92 -4.84 -31.76
N ARG A 157 1.77 -3.96 -30.77
CA ARG A 157 0.74 -2.92 -30.69
C ARG A 157 1.40 -1.64 -30.20
N ASP A 158 0.88 -0.50 -30.64
CA ASP A 158 1.40 0.79 -30.21
C ASP A 158 0.36 1.53 -29.35
N TYR A 159 0.62 1.58 -28.04
CA TYR A 159 -0.16 2.36 -27.08
C TYR A 159 0.71 3.47 -26.45
N SER A 160 1.76 3.91 -27.17
CA SER A 160 2.73 4.91 -26.68
C SER A 160 2.20 6.34 -26.57
N ASP A 161 0.99 6.61 -27.08
CA ASP A 161 0.31 7.89 -26.90
C ASP A 161 0.25 8.31 -25.44
N SER A 162 0.29 9.63 -25.21
CA SER A 162 0.23 10.21 -23.88
C SER A 162 -0.96 9.69 -23.07
N MET A 163 -0.63 8.93 -22.02
CA MET A 163 -1.56 8.46 -20.99
C MET A 163 -1.71 9.47 -19.86
N HIS A 164 -1.37 10.75 -20.08
CA HIS A 164 -1.44 11.73 -19.00
C HIS A 164 -2.88 11.79 -18.47
N PRO A 165 -3.07 11.69 -17.13
CA PRO A 165 -4.38 11.79 -16.53
C PRO A 165 -4.95 13.14 -16.95
N LEU A 166 -6.20 13.11 -17.40
CA LEU A 166 -6.85 14.32 -17.84
C LEU A 166 -6.96 15.26 -16.65
N THR A 167 -6.48 16.47 -16.84
CA THR A 167 -6.80 17.56 -15.94
C THR A 167 -8.30 17.78 -16.04
N VAL A 168 -8.96 17.94 -14.90
CA VAL A 168 -10.35 18.38 -14.88
C VAL A 168 -10.39 19.74 -15.62
N THR A 169 -10.95 19.74 -16.83
CA THR A 169 -11.16 20.95 -17.62
C THR A 169 -12.53 21.54 -17.29
N ASP A 170 -12.76 22.79 -17.72
CA ASP A 170 -14.05 23.46 -17.52
C ASP A 170 -15.22 22.77 -18.26
N ASP A 171 -14.92 21.79 -19.13
CA ASP A 171 -15.90 21.09 -19.98
C ASP A 171 -16.51 19.84 -19.33
N PHE A 172 -16.09 19.45 -18.12
CA PHE A 172 -16.68 18.31 -17.43
C PHE A 172 -18.10 18.64 -16.93
N PRO A 173 -19.11 17.79 -17.20
CA PRO A 173 -20.50 18.10 -16.89
C PRO A 173 -20.81 18.13 -15.38
N ASP A 174 -19.97 17.51 -14.56
CA ASP A 174 -20.11 17.42 -13.10
C ASP A 174 -19.03 18.24 -12.36
N LEU A 175 -18.47 19.25 -13.05
CA LEU A 175 -17.48 20.16 -12.47
C LEU A 175 -18.05 20.88 -11.25
N THR A 176 -17.31 20.89 -10.15
CA THR A 176 -17.68 21.63 -8.95
C THR A 176 -16.46 22.28 -8.29
N ARG A 177 -16.75 23.24 -7.39
CA ARG A 177 -15.75 23.87 -6.52
C ARG A 177 -15.88 23.37 -5.10
N VAL A 178 -14.77 22.91 -4.54
CA VAL A 178 -14.64 22.57 -3.12
C VAL A 178 -13.73 23.59 -2.45
N ASN A 179 -14.24 24.25 -1.42
CA ASN A 179 -13.53 25.28 -0.66
C ASN A 179 -12.94 24.65 0.62
N ILE A 180 -11.66 24.89 0.88
CA ILE A 180 -10.94 24.36 2.04
C ILE A 180 -10.11 25.49 2.63
N GLY A 181 -10.62 26.07 3.72
CA GLY A 181 -10.08 27.32 4.26
C GLY A 181 -10.14 28.44 3.22
N VAL A 182 -8.98 28.96 2.84
CA VAL A 182 -8.84 30.03 1.84
C VAL A 182 -8.63 29.52 0.41
N ALA A 183 -8.47 28.21 0.22
CA ALA A 183 -8.23 27.61 -1.08
C ALA A 183 -9.55 27.12 -1.71
N SER A 184 -9.63 27.19 -3.04
CA SER A 184 -10.75 26.65 -3.83
C SER A 184 -10.20 25.70 -4.88
N PHE A 185 -10.75 24.49 -4.92
CA PHE A 185 -10.33 23.42 -5.82
C PHE A 185 -11.43 23.10 -6.82
N VAL A 186 -11.07 23.06 -8.09
CA VAL A 186 -11.95 22.63 -9.18
C VAL A 186 -11.77 21.13 -9.39
N VAL A 187 -12.87 20.37 -9.29
CA VAL A 187 -12.88 18.90 -9.19
C VAL A 187 -14.13 18.32 -9.84
N SER A 188 -14.10 17.03 -10.19
CA SER A 188 -15.31 16.28 -10.59
C SER A 188 -16.07 15.80 -9.35
N ALA A 189 -17.34 16.15 -9.28
CA ALA A 189 -18.21 15.75 -8.18
C ALA A 189 -18.41 14.23 -8.13
N SER A 190 -18.56 13.57 -9.28
CA SER A 190 -18.73 12.13 -9.38
C SER A 190 -17.47 11.40 -8.89
N MET A 191 -16.26 11.90 -9.21
CA MET A 191 -15.02 11.35 -8.68
C MET A 191 -14.96 11.43 -7.14
N LEU A 192 -15.28 12.57 -6.53
CA LEU A 192 -15.23 12.69 -5.07
C LEU A 192 -16.30 11.82 -4.39
N SER A 193 -17.51 11.85 -4.93
CA SER A 193 -18.68 11.14 -4.39
C SER A 193 -18.52 9.62 -4.41
N LEU A 194 -17.78 9.10 -5.40
CA LEU A 194 -17.46 7.68 -5.44
C LEU A 194 -16.51 7.26 -4.32
N HIS A 195 -15.61 8.14 -3.88
CA HIS A 195 -14.63 7.79 -2.85
C HIS A 195 -15.04 8.23 -1.44
N SER A 196 -16.18 8.92 -1.30
CA SER A 196 -16.63 9.50 -0.04
C SER A 196 -18.17 9.64 0.01
N SER A 197 -18.78 8.99 1.00
CA SER A 197 -20.23 9.09 1.23
C SER A 197 -20.66 10.47 1.72
N ILE A 198 -19.84 11.13 2.55
CA ILE A 198 -20.10 12.49 3.02
C ILE A 198 -20.03 13.47 1.85
N LEU A 199 -19.00 13.41 1.01
CA LEU A 199 -18.89 14.27 -0.17
C LEU A 199 -20.03 14.01 -1.14
N ARG A 200 -20.47 12.75 -1.33
CA ARG A 200 -21.68 12.45 -2.11
C ARG A 200 -22.90 13.22 -1.57
N SER A 201 -23.15 13.16 -0.28
CA SER A 201 -24.30 13.86 0.34
C SER A 201 -24.20 15.38 0.30
N LEU A 202 -22.97 15.93 0.31
CA LEU A 202 -22.74 17.37 0.23
C LEU A 202 -22.82 17.89 -1.20
N LEU A 203 -22.36 17.10 -2.17
CA LEU A 203 -22.28 17.48 -3.58
C LEU A 203 -23.56 17.19 -4.35
N PHE A 204 -24.34 16.19 -3.95
CA PHE A 204 -25.59 15.82 -4.60
C PHE A 204 -26.74 15.88 -3.60
N VAL A 205 -27.59 16.90 -3.74
CA VAL A 205 -28.81 17.08 -2.94
C VAL A 205 -30.01 16.95 -3.89
N ASP A 206 -30.87 15.97 -3.64
CA ASP A 206 -32.00 15.65 -4.52
C ASP A 206 -31.58 15.47 -5.99
N ASP A 207 -30.49 14.73 -6.22
CA ASP A 207 -29.85 14.48 -7.52
C ASP A 207 -29.32 15.74 -8.25
N ASN A 208 -29.31 16.89 -7.58
CA ASN A 208 -28.75 18.13 -8.12
C ASN A 208 -27.34 18.38 -7.60
N LEU A 209 -26.44 18.77 -8.52
CA LEU A 209 -25.08 19.13 -8.20
C LEU A 209 -25.00 20.47 -7.47
N ILE A 210 -24.43 20.47 -6.28
CA ILE A 210 -24.17 21.66 -5.47
C ILE A 210 -22.77 22.22 -5.78
N GLN A 211 -22.69 23.55 -5.86
CA GLN A 211 -21.46 24.29 -6.11
C GLN A 211 -20.92 24.94 -4.83
N GLY A 212 -19.61 24.94 -4.65
CA GLY A 212 -18.94 25.69 -3.57
C GLY A 212 -18.99 25.02 -2.20
N VAL A 213 -19.06 23.69 -2.14
CA VAL A 213 -19.06 22.93 -0.88
C VAL A 213 -17.81 23.26 -0.07
N SER A 214 -17.96 23.56 1.21
CA SER A 214 -16.84 23.88 2.10
C SER A 214 -16.52 22.69 3.01
N LEU A 215 -15.23 22.35 3.11
CA LEU A 215 -14.74 21.27 3.97
C LEU A 215 -13.77 21.82 5.01
N ASN A 216 -13.84 21.27 6.22
CA ASN A 216 -12.91 21.57 7.30
C ASN A 216 -11.88 20.44 7.43
N ILE A 217 -10.96 20.38 6.48
CA ILE A 217 -9.85 19.41 6.40
C ILE A 217 -8.57 20.13 6.00
N ASP A 218 -7.42 19.47 6.11
CA ASP A 218 -6.16 20.05 5.63
C ASP A 218 -6.15 20.15 4.08
N PRO A 219 -5.78 21.29 3.48
CA PRO A 219 -5.69 21.42 2.03
C PRO A 219 -4.76 20.41 1.37
N SER A 220 -3.65 20.05 2.01
CA SER A 220 -2.69 19.06 1.50
C SER A 220 -3.28 17.65 1.54
N SER A 221 -4.06 17.33 2.58
CA SER A 221 -4.85 16.09 2.65
C SER A 221 -5.85 15.99 1.51
N PHE A 222 -6.54 17.08 1.14
CA PHE A 222 -7.47 17.06 0.02
C PHE A 222 -6.78 16.94 -1.34
N ILE A 223 -5.67 17.65 -1.56
CA ILE A 223 -4.84 17.46 -2.76
C ILE A 223 -4.40 16.00 -2.86
N THR A 224 -4.00 15.42 -1.74
CA THR A 224 -3.60 14.02 -1.62
C THR A 224 -4.75 13.06 -1.92
N PHE A 225 -5.95 13.35 -1.41
CA PHE A 225 -7.18 12.61 -1.72
C PHE A 225 -7.41 12.57 -3.24
N VAL A 226 -7.43 13.72 -3.90
CA VAL A 226 -7.62 13.84 -5.36
C VAL A 226 -6.52 13.10 -6.14
N LYS A 227 -5.26 13.17 -5.68
CA LYS A 227 -4.15 12.42 -6.27
C LYS A 227 -4.36 10.90 -6.16
N VAL A 228 -4.81 10.40 -5.01
CA VAL A 228 -5.02 8.96 -4.80
C VAL A 228 -6.19 8.44 -5.63
N THR A 229 -7.30 9.20 -5.71
CA THR A 229 -8.47 8.82 -6.51
C THR A 229 -8.17 8.86 -8.02
N SER A 230 -7.16 9.63 -8.43
CA SER A 230 -6.58 9.64 -9.78
C SER A 230 -5.37 8.71 -9.93
N GLY A 231 -5.20 7.73 -9.03
CA GLY A 231 -4.22 6.65 -9.16
C GLY A 231 -2.77 7.00 -8.82
N SER A 232 -2.50 8.22 -8.35
CA SER A 232 -1.18 8.60 -7.85
C SER A 232 -0.95 8.03 -6.44
N LEU A 233 0.30 7.66 -6.13
CA LEU A 233 0.67 7.34 -4.75
C LEU A 233 0.99 8.63 -4.02
N PRO A 234 0.39 8.86 -2.85
CA PRO A 234 0.83 9.94 -2.01
C PRO A 234 1.89 9.48 -1.02
N ASP A 235 2.58 10.46 -0.48
CA ASP A 235 3.20 10.33 0.83
C ASP A 235 2.07 10.36 1.87
N PHE A 236 1.87 9.24 2.56
CA PHE A 236 0.81 9.15 3.54
C PHE A 236 1.24 9.80 4.85
N SER A 237 0.58 10.90 5.21
CA SER A 237 0.69 11.48 6.55
C SER A 237 -0.41 10.94 7.46
N THR A 238 -0.19 10.99 8.78
CA THR A 238 -1.25 10.72 9.76
C THR A 238 -2.44 11.65 9.56
N VAL A 239 -2.19 12.94 9.30
CA VAL A 239 -3.22 13.96 9.07
C VAL A 239 -4.13 13.56 7.90
N PHE A 240 -3.53 13.09 6.80
CA PHE A 240 -4.30 12.61 5.65
C PHE A 240 -5.20 11.42 6.01
N LEU A 241 -4.69 10.43 6.74
CA LEU A 241 -5.49 9.26 7.13
C LEU A 241 -6.65 9.63 8.06
N ASP A 242 -6.46 10.60 8.94
CA ASP A 242 -7.52 11.13 9.81
C ASP A 242 -8.55 11.93 8.99
N ASP A 243 -8.11 12.79 8.07
CA ASP A 243 -9.00 13.54 7.18
C ASP A 243 -9.83 12.65 6.26
N LEU A 244 -9.34 11.46 5.88
CA LEU A 244 -10.16 10.46 5.18
C LEU A 244 -11.36 9.99 6.00
N VAL A 245 -11.25 9.96 7.34
CA VAL A 245 -12.38 9.66 8.22
C VAL A 245 -13.37 10.82 8.22
N SER A 246 -12.87 12.05 8.36
CA SER A 246 -13.69 13.28 8.30
C SER A 246 -14.41 13.43 6.97
N MET A 247 -13.81 12.98 5.87
CA MET A 247 -14.44 12.93 4.56
C MET A 247 -15.36 11.71 4.38
N GLY A 248 -15.47 10.76 5.31
CA GLY A 248 -16.27 9.54 5.10
C GLY A 248 -15.74 8.66 3.97
N ALA A 249 -14.44 8.71 3.70
CA ALA A 249 -13.75 7.96 2.65
C ALA A 249 -13.25 6.59 3.19
N THR A 250 -14.14 5.82 3.81
CA THR A 250 -13.78 4.62 4.58
C THR A 250 -13.06 3.55 3.76
N ASN A 251 -13.50 3.31 2.53
CA ASN A 251 -12.90 2.29 1.66
C ASN A 251 -11.52 2.73 1.15
N LEU A 252 -11.38 4.01 0.80
CA LEU A 252 -10.09 4.58 0.44
C LEU A 252 -9.12 4.56 1.62
N ARG A 253 -9.57 4.88 2.84
CA ARG A 253 -8.76 4.76 4.07
C ARG A 253 -8.22 3.33 4.25
N LYS A 254 -9.09 2.31 4.12
CA LYS A 254 -8.67 0.90 4.21
C LYS A 254 -7.60 0.56 3.17
N TYR A 255 -7.78 1.04 1.93
CA TYR A 255 -6.81 0.88 0.86
C TYR A 255 -5.47 1.54 1.19
N CYS A 256 -5.46 2.80 1.61
CA CYS A 256 -4.26 3.55 2.00
C CYS A 256 -3.51 2.85 3.15
N ILE A 257 -4.21 2.37 4.17
CA ILE A 257 -3.62 1.60 5.29
C ILE A 257 -3.01 0.28 4.78
N SER A 258 -3.71 -0.43 3.90
CA SER A 258 -3.21 -1.69 3.31
C SER A 258 -1.93 -1.48 2.50
N LEU A 259 -1.87 -0.38 1.76
CA LEU A 259 -0.72 0.01 0.96
C LEU A 259 0.46 0.42 1.86
N LEU A 260 0.23 1.25 2.87
CA LEU A 260 1.23 1.58 3.90
C LEU A 260 1.80 0.34 4.56
N LYS A 261 0.96 -0.61 4.98
CA LYS A 261 1.42 -1.88 5.55
C LYS A 261 2.30 -2.67 4.58
N SER A 262 2.04 -2.61 3.28
CA SER A 262 2.88 -3.26 2.27
C SER A 262 4.22 -2.56 2.08
N THR A 263 4.23 -1.21 2.15
CA THR A 263 5.45 -0.40 2.07
C THR A 263 6.34 -0.62 3.29
N VAL A 264 5.76 -0.67 4.50
CA VAL A 264 6.48 -0.98 5.75
C VAL A 264 7.25 -2.30 5.65
N LYS A 265 6.69 -3.32 4.99
CA LYS A 265 7.39 -4.60 4.79
C LYS A 265 8.62 -4.49 3.88
N ARG A 266 8.65 -3.53 2.96
CA ARG A 266 9.69 -3.39 1.93
C ARG A 266 10.70 -2.28 2.21
N SER A 267 10.33 -1.27 2.99
CA SER A 267 11.13 -0.06 3.22
C SER A 267 12.27 -0.29 4.22
N ILE A 268 13.32 0.53 4.10
CA ILE A 268 14.39 0.72 5.09
C ILE A 268 13.90 1.68 6.20
N ASP A 269 13.08 2.69 5.86
CA ASP A 269 12.45 3.61 6.81
C ASP A 269 11.11 3.05 7.34
N ARG A 270 11.19 1.90 8.00
CA ARG A 270 10.01 1.22 8.55
C ARG A 270 9.41 1.96 9.74
N VAL A 271 10.25 2.62 10.53
CA VAL A 271 9.88 3.20 11.83
C VAL A 271 8.93 4.38 11.64
N SER A 272 9.26 5.34 10.76
CA SER A 272 8.42 6.52 10.50
C SER A 272 7.01 6.16 10.01
N SER A 273 6.91 5.20 9.08
CA SER A 273 5.63 4.72 8.56
C SER A 273 4.80 3.99 9.62
N ILE A 274 5.44 3.19 10.48
CA ILE A 274 4.77 2.51 11.60
C ILE A 274 4.26 3.53 12.62
N ILE A 275 5.06 4.54 12.98
CA ILE A 275 4.65 5.60 13.90
C ILE A 275 3.43 6.35 13.36
N SER A 276 3.42 6.65 12.05
CA SER A 276 2.30 7.31 11.41
C SER A 276 1.00 6.50 11.49
N LEU A 277 1.08 5.18 11.33
CA LEU A 277 -0.05 4.26 11.50
C LEU A 277 -0.51 4.15 12.96
N ILE A 278 0.42 4.05 13.91
CA ILE A 278 0.12 4.01 15.34
C ILE A 278 -0.59 5.29 15.78
N ARG A 279 -0.07 6.45 15.35
CA ARG A 279 -0.67 7.76 15.64
C ARG A 279 -2.07 7.87 15.06
N HIS A 280 -2.26 7.43 13.82
CA HIS A 280 -3.60 7.39 13.20
C HIS A 280 -4.57 6.55 14.03
N HIS A 281 -4.22 5.30 14.36
CA HIS A 281 -5.10 4.46 15.18
C HIS A 281 -5.34 5.04 16.58
N HIS A 282 -4.36 5.76 17.15
CA HIS A 282 -4.54 6.46 18.42
C HIS A 282 -5.58 7.58 18.31
N ASN A 283 -5.46 8.45 17.31
CA ASN A 283 -6.39 9.56 17.07
C ASN A 283 -7.84 9.09 16.84
N GLN A 284 -8.00 7.90 16.25
CA GLN A 284 -9.31 7.27 16.03
C GLN A 284 -9.85 6.52 17.25
N GLY A 285 -9.12 6.47 18.37
CA GLY A 285 -9.50 5.67 19.55
C GLY A 285 -9.46 4.15 19.32
N GLU A 286 -8.82 3.71 18.24
CA GLU A 286 -8.72 2.30 17.82
C GLU A 286 -7.45 1.61 18.36
N LEU A 287 -6.50 2.38 18.92
CA LEU A 287 -5.23 1.85 19.40
C LEU A 287 -5.39 1.14 20.76
N ASN A 288 -5.12 -0.16 20.75
CA ASN A 288 -4.95 -0.98 21.95
C ASN A 288 -3.63 -1.75 21.89
N ILE A 289 -3.31 -2.49 22.97
CA ILE A 289 -2.05 -3.24 23.09
C ILE A 289 -1.87 -4.21 21.90
N HIS A 290 -2.90 -4.99 21.56
CA HIS A 290 -2.84 -5.93 20.44
C HIS A 290 -2.59 -5.23 19.10
N LYS A 291 -3.28 -4.12 18.85
CA LYS A 291 -3.13 -3.33 17.63
C LYS A 291 -1.74 -2.72 17.51
N PHE A 292 -1.19 -2.20 18.61
CA PHE A 292 0.17 -1.70 18.66
C PHE A 292 1.18 -2.78 18.23
N PHE A 293 1.09 -3.98 18.81
CA PHE A 293 1.98 -5.10 18.45
C PHE A 293 1.78 -5.59 17.01
N GLU A 294 0.54 -5.57 16.49
CA GLU A 294 0.27 -5.89 15.08
C GLU A 294 1.02 -4.93 14.15
N LEU A 295 0.98 -3.62 14.44
CA LEU A 295 1.57 -2.57 13.61
C LEU A 295 3.10 -2.49 13.77
N ALA A 296 3.60 -2.68 14.99
CA ALA A 296 5.03 -2.63 15.32
C ALA A 296 5.80 -3.91 14.93
N ARG A 297 5.13 -4.91 14.37
CA ARG A 297 5.73 -6.20 14.02
C ARG A 297 6.89 -6.02 13.02
N GLY A 298 8.06 -6.54 13.38
CA GLY A 298 9.25 -6.54 12.53
C GLY A 298 10.05 -5.23 12.55
N ALA A 299 9.78 -4.35 13.52
CA ALA A 299 10.53 -3.12 13.74
C ALA A 299 11.04 -3.04 15.20
N PRO A 300 12.14 -2.30 15.43
CA PRO A 300 12.72 -2.14 16.76
C PRO A 300 11.76 -1.38 17.69
N PHE A 301 11.23 -2.07 18.71
CA PHE A 301 10.25 -1.50 19.64
C PHE A 301 10.76 -0.26 20.35
N ASN A 302 12.03 -0.23 20.76
CA ASN A 302 12.61 0.92 21.45
C ASN A 302 12.61 2.18 20.57
N ALA A 303 12.92 2.04 19.27
CA ALA A 303 12.86 3.16 18.33
C ALA A 303 11.41 3.68 18.18
N ILE A 304 10.43 2.78 18.07
CA ILE A 304 9.01 3.14 17.99
C ILE A 304 8.56 3.84 19.28
N LEU A 305 8.88 3.28 20.45
CA LEU A 305 8.45 3.80 21.74
C LEU A 305 9.02 5.19 22.04
N ASN A 306 10.26 5.46 21.64
CA ASN A 306 10.89 6.77 21.81
C ASN A 306 10.16 7.88 21.03
N GLU A 307 9.54 7.53 19.90
CA GLU A 307 8.81 8.45 19.02
C GLU A 307 7.30 8.50 19.33
N CYS A 308 6.82 7.62 20.21
CA CYS A 308 5.40 7.48 20.57
C CYS A 308 5.03 8.25 21.85
N SER A 309 5.57 9.47 22.03
CA SER A 309 5.26 10.34 23.17
C SER A 309 3.79 10.77 23.26
N PHE A 310 3.04 10.65 22.16
CA PHE A 310 1.61 10.93 22.09
C PHE A 310 0.73 9.83 22.70
N ILE A 311 1.27 8.64 22.98
CA ILE A 311 0.50 7.55 23.58
C ILE A 311 0.33 7.82 25.09
N PRO A 312 -0.88 7.65 25.66
CA PRO A 312 -1.13 7.76 27.09
C PRO A 312 -0.17 6.90 27.94
N SER A 313 0.25 7.42 29.09
CA SER A 313 1.28 6.81 29.94
C SER A 313 0.87 5.45 30.51
N ASP A 314 -0.41 5.24 30.77
CA ASP A 314 -1.02 3.98 31.20
C ASP A 314 -0.92 2.91 30.10
N LEU A 315 -1.26 3.25 28.85
CA LEU A 315 -1.12 2.35 27.72
C LEU A 315 0.36 2.07 27.42
N LEU A 316 1.24 3.08 27.48
CA LEU A 316 2.68 2.89 27.35
C LEU A 316 3.24 1.97 28.43
N SER A 317 2.80 2.12 29.68
CA SER A 317 3.22 1.25 30.79
C SER A 317 2.77 -0.20 30.55
N SER A 318 1.56 -0.39 30.04
CA SER A 318 1.02 -1.71 29.69
C SER A 318 1.78 -2.34 28.53
N ILE A 319 2.12 -1.56 27.51
CA ILE A 319 2.95 -2.01 26.38
C ILE A 319 4.34 -2.41 26.88
N ARG A 320 4.99 -1.59 27.71
CA ARG A 320 6.30 -1.89 28.30
C ARG A 320 6.27 -3.14 29.18
N SER A 321 5.24 -3.29 30.03
CA SER A 321 5.01 -4.51 30.80
C SER A 321 4.82 -5.72 29.90
N LYS A 322 4.08 -5.58 28.80
CA LYS A 322 3.87 -6.70 27.88
C LYS A 322 5.15 -7.07 27.13
N ILE A 323 6.00 -6.10 26.81
CA ILE A 323 7.31 -6.35 26.21
C ILE A 323 8.20 -7.13 27.19
N SER A 324 8.20 -6.79 28.49
CA SER A 324 8.97 -7.50 29.51
C SER A 324 8.41 -8.89 29.86
N GLU A 325 7.09 -9.08 29.74
CA GLU A 325 6.42 -10.39 29.86
C GLU A 325 6.66 -11.30 28.66
N CYS A 326 6.87 -10.75 27.45
CA CYS A 326 7.16 -11.50 26.24
C CYS A 326 8.60 -12.07 26.26
N SER A 327 8.95 -12.82 27.30
CA SER A 327 10.18 -13.61 27.36
C SER A 327 10.13 -14.70 26.30
N ILE A 328 10.82 -14.47 25.18
CA ILE A 328 11.10 -15.49 24.18
C ILE A 328 12.33 -16.26 24.67
N PRO A 329 12.22 -17.55 25.07
CA PRO A 329 13.40 -18.32 25.40
C PRO A 329 14.27 -18.47 24.16
N LEU A 330 15.37 -17.72 24.12
CA LEU A 330 16.44 -18.00 23.17
C LEU A 330 17.18 -19.24 23.65
N ARG A 331 17.57 -20.11 22.72
CA ARG A 331 18.44 -21.25 23.01
C ARG A 331 19.82 -20.86 22.52
N ILE A 332 20.70 -20.56 23.48
CA ILE A 332 22.10 -20.29 23.21
C ILE A 332 22.85 -21.62 23.27
N GLU A 333 23.73 -21.87 22.31
CA GLU A 333 24.67 -22.99 22.36
C GLU A 333 26.09 -22.43 22.34
N VAL A 334 26.84 -22.74 23.40
CA VAL A 334 28.24 -22.34 23.55
C VAL A 334 29.09 -23.53 23.12
N CYS A 335 29.88 -23.37 22.05
CA CYS A 335 30.76 -24.43 21.58
C CYS A 335 32.17 -24.19 22.15
N ASP A 336 32.56 -24.99 23.13
CA ASP A 336 33.97 -25.20 23.49
C ASP A 336 34.46 -26.56 22.92
N GLN A 337 35.78 -26.76 22.84
CA GLN A 337 36.42 -28.03 22.45
C GLN A 337 35.96 -29.23 23.33
N SER A 338 35.31 -28.96 24.47
CA SER A 338 34.73 -29.96 25.37
C SER A 338 33.21 -30.19 25.20
N ASN A 339 32.56 -29.61 24.19
CA ASN A 339 31.17 -29.90 23.78
C ASN A 339 30.11 -29.66 24.89
N CYS A 340 30.21 -28.55 25.64
CA CYS A 340 29.26 -28.19 26.69
C CYS A 340 28.17 -27.21 26.20
N SER A 341 26.92 -27.66 26.01
CA SER A 341 25.82 -26.78 25.60
C SER A 341 25.20 -26.02 26.80
N LEU A 342 25.41 -24.70 26.88
CA LEU A 342 24.79 -23.83 27.89
C LEU A 342 23.45 -23.24 27.39
N HIS A 343 22.32 -23.76 27.86
CA HIS A 343 21.00 -23.22 27.54
C HIS A 343 20.69 -21.93 28.33
N LEU A 344 20.85 -20.76 27.71
CA LEU A 344 20.48 -19.47 28.30
C LEU A 344 19.12 -18.98 27.81
N ILE A 345 18.09 -19.02 28.67
CA ILE A 345 16.78 -18.42 28.39
C ILE A 345 16.88 -16.90 28.52
N LEU A 346 16.94 -16.19 27.40
CA LEU A 346 16.86 -14.73 27.41
C LEU A 346 15.41 -14.29 27.64
N LYS A 347 15.16 -13.44 28.64
CA LYS A 347 13.87 -12.75 28.78
C LYS A 347 13.94 -11.45 27.97
N ARG A 348 13.05 -11.27 27.00
CA ARG A 348 12.93 -10.01 26.27
C ARG A 348 12.69 -8.89 27.29
N GLY A 349 13.55 -7.87 27.30
CA GLY A 349 13.53 -6.78 28.28
C GLY A 349 14.55 -6.86 29.42
N GLY A 350 15.53 -7.79 29.39
CA GLY A 350 16.57 -7.87 30.44
C GLY A 350 18.03 -7.93 29.97
N LEU A 351 18.30 -8.37 28.73
CA LEU A 351 19.65 -8.52 28.17
C LEU A 351 19.60 -8.17 26.68
N GLU A 352 19.43 -6.90 26.37
CA GLU A 352 19.17 -6.45 25.00
C GLU A 352 20.47 -6.31 24.19
N GLN A 353 21.60 -6.02 24.85
CA GLN A 353 22.88 -5.74 24.19
C GLN A 353 23.86 -6.91 24.27
N ALA A 354 24.66 -7.10 23.22
CA ALA A 354 25.72 -8.10 23.14
C ALA A 354 26.64 -8.11 24.39
N ASP A 355 26.99 -6.94 24.92
CA ASP A 355 27.86 -6.82 26.10
C ASP A 355 27.23 -7.40 27.36
N GLN A 356 25.93 -7.21 27.56
CA GLN A 356 25.22 -7.70 28.73
C GLN A 356 25.21 -9.23 28.75
N ILE A 357 25.08 -9.85 27.57
CA ILE A 357 25.16 -11.30 27.40
C ILE A 357 26.57 -11.80 27.65
N LYS A 358 27.59 -11.12 27.11
CA LYS A 358 29.00 -11.42 27.43
C LYS A 358 29.29 -11.34 28.93
N ALA A 359 28.72 -10.35 29.64
CA ALA A 359 28.85 -10.24 31.12
C ALA A 359 28.21 -11.42 31.83
N ALA A 360 26.99 -11.79 31.43
CA ALA A 360 26.28 -12.90 32.03
C ALA A 360 27.07 -14.21 31.84
N ILE A 361 27.65 -14.42 30.67
CA ILE A 361 28.52 -15.57 30.36
C ILE A 361 29.81 -15.52 31.20
N GLN A 362 30.50 -14.39 31.27
CA GLN A 362 31.69 -14.24 32.12
C GLN A 362 31.37 -14.54 33.59
N SER A 363 30.25 -14.04 34.10
CA SER A 363 29.82 -14.26 35.49
C SER A 363 29.47 -15.72 35.78
N HIS A 364 28.97 -16.48 34.80
CA HIS A 364 28.54 -17.87 35.01
C HIS A 364 29.61 -18.90 34.67
N LEU A 365 30.42 -18.63 33.63
CA LEU A 365 31.40 -19.56 33.09
C LEU A 365 32.86 -19.12 33.34
N GLY A 366 33.10 -17.90 33.81
CA GLY A 366 34.44 -17.37 34.03
C GLY A 366 35.20 -17.02 32.74
N ILE A 367 34.54 -17.05 31.57
CA ILE A 367 35.15 -16.75 30.28
C ILE A 367 35.28 -15.24 30.12
N ASP A 368 36.48 -14.77 29.78
CA ASP A 368 36.72 -13.34 29.54
C ASP A 368 35.83 -12.82 28.39
N ARG A 369 35.15 -11.68 28.62
CA ARG A 369 34.25 -11.03 27.65
C ARG A 369 34.94 -10.76 26.32
N ASP A 370 36.23 -10.48 26.35
CA ASP A 370 37.01 -10.16 25.16
C ASP A 370 37.25 -11.38 24.26
N LEU A 371 37.11 -12.58 24.80
CA LEU A 371 37.23 -13.84 24.06
C LEU A 371 35.87 -14.32 23.52
N ILE A 372 34.77 -13.78 24.02
CA ILE A 372 33.41 -14.18 23.61
C ILE A 372 33.05 -13.50 22.28
N ARG A 373 32.55 -14.30 21.34
CA ARG A 373 32.00 -13.85 20.06
C ARG A 373 30.57 -14.33 19.94
N ILE A 374 29.64 -13.42 19.65
CA ILE A 374 28.23 -13.74 19.39
C ILE A 374 28.04 -13.72 17.87
N LEU A 375 27.59 -14.83 17.30
CA LEU A 375 27.22 -14.92 15.89
C LEU A 375 25.69 -15.05 15.73
N ILE A 376 25.14 -14.32 14.78
CA ILE A 376 23.74 -14.47 14.34
C ILE A 376 23.77 -14.73 12.84
N ASN A 377 23.22 -15.86 12.40
CA ASN A 377 23.27 -16.31 11.00
C ASN A 377 24.71 -16.29 10.44
N GLY A 378 25.70 -16.68 11.26
CA GLY A 378 27.12 -16.67 10.92
C GLY A 378 27.82 -15.30 10.95
N ASN A 379 27.10 -14.20 11.20
CA ASN A 379 27.67 -12.86 11.25
C ASN A 379 28.00 -12.43 12.69
N ARG A 380 29.19 -11.86 12.89
CA ARG A 380 29.63 -11.35 14.19
C ARG A 380 28.85 -10.10 14.59
N VAL A 381 28.27 -10.16 15.79
CA VAL A 381 27.60 -9.02 16.41
C VAL A 381 28.61 -8.18 17.17
N ALA A 382 28.61 -6.88 16.93
CA ALA A 382 29.46 -5.94 17.66
C ALA A 382 28.91 -5.65 19.06
N ASP A 383 29.80 -5.20 19.93
CA ASP A 383 29.48 -4.74 21.29
C ASP A 383 28.55 -3.52 21.21
N GLY A 384 27.65 -3.38 22.19
CA GLY A 384 26.57 -2.38 22.19
C GLY A 384 25.40 -2.62 21.23
N VAL A 385 25.49 -3.60 20.32
CA VAL A 385 24.39 -3.90 19.37
C VAL A 385 23.26 -4.66 20.07
N CYS A 386 22.03 -4.20 19.85
CA CYS A 386 20.85 -4.87 20.35
C CYS A 386 20.57 -6.15 19.54
N LEU A 387 20.49 -7.30 20.23
CA LEU A 387 20.22 -8.59 19.57
C LEU A 387 18.84 -8.63 18.90
N VAL A 388 17.88 -7.84 19.39
CA VAL A 388 16.52 -7.75 18.83
C VAL A 388 16.53 -7.04 17.48
N ASP A 389 17.46 -6.11 17.27
CA ASP A 389 17.61 -5.36 16.02
C ASP A 389 18.24 -6.22 14.92
N GLN A 390 18.78 -7.38 15.28
CA GLN A 390 19.36 -8.37 14.36
C GLN A 390 18.33 -9.40 13.87
N GLY A 391 17.04 -9.22 14.15
CA GLY A 391 15.97 -10.05 13.61
C GLY A 391 15.87 -11.45 14.22
N ILE A 392 16.35 -11.64 15.45
CA ILE A 392 16.28 -12.93 16.15
C ILE A 392 14.82 -13.26 16.51
N GLU A 393 14.35 -14.45 16.14
CA GLU A 393 13.00 -14.95 16.41
C GLU A 393 12.98 -15.97 17.56
N SER A 394 11.79 -16.39 17.97
CA SER A 394 11.62 -17.46 18.96
C SER A 394 12.13 -18.79 18.44
N GLY A 395 13.05 -19.41 19.18
CA GLY A 395 13.71 -20.66 18.78
C GLY A 395 14.94 -20.48 17.89
N SER A 396 15.35 -19.23 17.59
CA SER A 396 16.64 -18.98 16.94
C SER A 396 17.79 -19.51 17.80
N VAL A 397 18.75 -20.16 17.15
CA VAL A 397 19.99 -20.63 17.74
C VAL A 397 21.01 -19.50 17.64
N ILE A 398 21.54 -19.07 18.78
CA ILE A 398 22.65 -18.12 18.84
C ILE A 398 23.91 -18.94 19.12
N GLU A 399 24.87 -18.85 18.20
CA GLU A 399 26.16 -19.52 18.34
C GLU A 399 27.15 -18.59 19.05
N ILE A 400 27.82 -19.12 20.06
CA ILE A 400 28.84 -18.39 20.82
C ILE A 400 30.17 -19.16 20.75
N TYR A 401 31.22 -18.42 20.38
CA TYR A 401 32.57 -18.95 20.24
C TYR A 401 33.54 -18.25 21.19
N GLN A 402 34.53 -19.01 21.66
CA GLN A 402 35.70 -18.48 22.34
C GLN A 402 36.87 -18.38 21.36
N GLU A 403 37.44 -17.19 21.19
CA GLU A 403 38.63 -16.99 20.37
C GLU A 403 39.88 -17.41 21.16
N GLN A 404 40.66 -18.38 20.67
CA GLN A 404 41.96 -18.69 21.28
C GLN A 404 42.96 -17.60 20.92
N GLY A 405 43.28 -16.73 21.88
CA GLY A 405 44.47 -15.90 21.82
C GLY A 405 45.71 -16.79 21.87
N GLY A 406 46.39 -16.93 20.73
CA GLY A 406 47.68 -17.61 20.68
C GLY A 406 48.69 -16.97 21.64
N CYS A 407 49.29 -17.81 22.48
CA CYS A 407 50.51 -17.60 23.28
C CYS A 407 50.52 -16.50 24.35
N TYR A 408 50.52 -16.93 25.61
CA TYR A 408 51.51 -16.44 26.59
C TYR A 408 52.34 -17.62 27.11
N ARG A 409 53.67 -17.56 26.91
CA ARG A 409 54.69 -18.46 27.52
C ARG A 409 54.57 -18.38 29.06
N LEU A 410 54.77 -19.42 29.86
CA LEU A 410 55.59 -20.64 29.73
C LEU A 410 54.77 -21.93 29.80
#